data_AF-A0A4D4L0W2-F1
#
_entry.id   AF-A0A4D4L0W2-F1
#
_cell.length_a   1.000
_cell.length_b   1.000
_cell.length_c   1.000
_cell.angle_alpha   90.00
_cell.angle_beta   90.00
_cell.angle_gamma   90.00
#
_symmetry.space_group_name_H-M   'P 1'
#
loop_
_entity.id
_entity.type
_entity.pdbx_description
1 polymer ?
#
loop_
_entity_poly.entity_id
_entity_poly.type
_entity_poly.pdbx_seq_one_letter_code
_entity_poly.pdbx_strand_id
1 'polypeptide(L)'
;MRPRQDSNLRRGSWAEPVLSGMTGGGSPDGGLFDCGGIDIAQLDRQARVCGVDPMNSKKLIELASVGVAALAWRESPVEDWHAAQDGIAQAEMMRLNAAATRTVRDHLRAEAGVDLPLEDARLPSEDAASIFAPLPRLLADPQRSLPDGRVLRDLAPDPGAWEEFEGHVCAHCGRWAGLETAYGPRPVLILLACHAVGRVRKWWLLPDWSARVQEFLRRLDDPEAWDDRQVAHHLRQQPPPGTADRYALRQRLLDGPDRCTAVAADYCLRAGLGLLAHSDYGWPGYSRHAMPAACRTLVVPPNPPDVTRR
;
A
#
# COMPACT_ATOMS: atom_id res chain seq x y z
N MET A 1 14.57 -17.66 -18.97
CA MET A 1 14.96 -16.37 -18.35
C MET A 1 13.82 -15.97 -17.43
N ARG A 2 13.98 -16.04 -16.09
CA ARG A 2 12.93 -15.54 -15.19
C ARG A 2 12.87 -14.01 -15.35
N PRO A 3 11.68 -13.38 -15.48
CA PRO A 3 11.58 -11.93 -15.43
C PRO A 3 12.27 -11.45 -14.15
N ARG A 4 13.01 -10.33 -14.21
CA ARG A 4 13.48 -9.67 -12.98
C ARG A 4 12.23 -9.47 -12.11
N GLN A 5 12.13 -10.20 -11.00
CA GLN A 5 11.14 -9.90 -9.98
C GLN A 5 11.40 -8.45 -9.58
N ASP A 6 10.44 -7.57 -9.85
CA ASP A 6 10.44 -6.18 -9.42
C ASP A 6 10.33 -6.16 -7.89
N SER A 7 11.42 -6.52 -7.25
CA SER A 7 11.62 -6.45 -5.82
C SER A 7 11.93 -5.01 -5.42
N ASN A 8 10.99 -4.12 -5.72
CA ASN A 8 10.98 -2.77 -5.14
C ASN A 8 10.86 -2.84 -3.59
N LEU A 9 10.65 -4.03 -3.01
CA LEU A 9 10.55 -4.29 -1.58
C LEU A 9 11.68 -5.18 -0.98
N ARG A 10 12.45 -5.98 -1.74
CA ARG A 10 13.46 -6.93 -1.15
C ARG A 10 14.80 -6.32 -0.70
N ARG A 11 14.97 -4.99 -0.65
CA ARG A 11 16.20 -4.38 -0.06
C ARG A 11 16.05 -4.00 1.41
N GLY A 12 15.14 -4.65 2.14
CA GLY A 12 15.14 -4.68 3.60
C GLY A 12 15.27 -6.13 4.06
N SER A 13 16.49 -6.56 4.39
CA SER A 13 16.73 -7.81 5.12
C SER A 13 15.92 -7.78 6.42
N TRP A 14 15.04 -8.76 6.62
CA TRP A 14 14.31 -9.01 7.88
C TRP A 14 15.20 -9.71 8.93
N ALA A 15 16.47 -9.29 9.07
CA ALA A 15 17.41 -9.86 10.05
C ALA A 15 18.24 -8.77 10.76
N GLU A 16 17.72 -8.32 11.90
CA GLU A 16 18.32 -7.82 13.17
C GLU A 16 19.51 -6.81 13.19
N PRO A 17 20.03 -6.38 14.37
CA PRO A 17 19.48 -5.28 15.16
C PRO A 17 20.52 -4.15 15.42
N VAL A 18 20.07 -2.93 15.69
CA VAL A 18 20.88 -1.92 16.41
C VAL A 18 20.09 -1.47 17.61
N LEU A 19 20.11 -2.30 18.65
CA LEU A 19 19.82 -1.90 20.02
C LEU A 19 21.16 -1.55 20.67
N SER A 20 21.39 -0.26 20.87
CA SER A 20 22.33 0.22 21.89
C SER A 20 21.80 1.53 22.42
N GLY A 21 21.48 1.52 23.72
CA GLY A 21 21.17 2.69 24.52
C GLY A 21 19.69 2.93 24.76
N MET A 22 19.10 2.20 25.70
CA MET A 22 18.13 2.71 26.68
C MET A 22 17.71 1.58 27.64
N THR A 23 18.50 1.41 28.70
CA THR A 23 18.13 0.61 29.88
C THR A 23 17.34 1.49 30.84
N GLY A 24 16.10 1.13 31.13
CA GLY A 24 15.27 1.66 32.21
C GLY A 24 14.33 0.56 32.69
N GLY A 25 14.31 0.32 34.01
CA GLY A 25 13.84 -0.91 34.64
C GLY A 25 12.33 -1.18 34.52
N GLY A 26 11.99 -2.46 34.36
CA GLY A 26 10.62 -2.94 34.27
C GLY A 26 9.96 -3.17 35.63
N SER A 27 8.68 -2.83 35.70
CA SER A 27 7.74 -3.26 36.75
C SER A 27 6.96 -4.50 36.25
N PRO A 28 6.66 -5.50 37.10
CA PRO A 28 6.17 -6.80 36.68
C PRO A 28 4.63 -6.96 36.74
N ASP A 29 3.86 -5.91 36.51
CA ASP A 29 2.40 -6.01 36.40
C ASP A 29 1.97 -5.74 34.94
N GLY A 30 1.12 -6.61 34.40
CA GLY A 30 0.68 -6.69 32.99
C GLY A 30 -0.02 -5.45 32.41
N GLY A 31 0.69 -4.33 32.35
CA GLY A 31 0.26 -3.08 31.74
C GLY A 31 0.29 -3.18 30.22
N LEU A 32 -0.81 -2.76 29.59
CA LEU A 32 -0.83 -2.36 28.18
C LEU A 32 0.41 -1.51 27.89
N PHE A 33 1.15 -1.93 26.87
CA PHE A 33 2.37 -1.33 26.34
C PHE A 33 2.52 0.17 26.67
N ASP A 34 3.54 0.50 27.48
CA ASP A 34 4.05 1.87 27.65
C ASP A 34 4.74 2.30 26.34
N CYS A 35 3.92 2.53 25.32
CA CYS A 35 4.33 3.17 24.08
C CYS A 35 4.47 4.65 24.42
N GLY A 36 5.71 5.09 24.69
CA GLY A 36 6.04 6.50 24.85
C GLY A 36 5.24 7.31 23.83
N GLY A 37 4.39 8.21 24.34
CA GLY A 37 3.27 8.76 23.59
C GLY A 37 3.66 9.39 22.26
N ILE A 38 2.73 9.41 21.30
CA ILE A 38 2.99 10.03 20.00
C ILE A 38 3.07 11.55 20.19
N ASP A 39 4.26 12.14 19.98
CA ASP A 39 4.40 13.59 19.84
C ASP A 39 3.78 14.02 18.50
N ILE A 40 2.53 14.50 18.56
CA ILE A 40 1.76 14.95 17.40
C ILE A 40 2.46 16.10 16.67
N ALA A 41 3.12 17.00 17.39
CA ALA A 41 3.83 18.13 16.78
C ALA A 41 5.06 17.63 16.01
N GLN A 42 5.78 16.64 16.53
CA GLN A 42 6.86 15.98 15.79
C GLN A 42 6.35 15.23 14.57
N LEU A 43 5.20 14.54 14.68
CA LEU A 43 4.58 13.84 13.57
C LEU A 43 4.18 14.80 12.43
N ASP A 44 3.57 15.94 12.76
CA ASP A 44 3.21 16.98 11.79
C ASP A 44 4.45 17.57 11.09
N ARG A 45 5.55 17.82 11.85
CA ARG A 45 6.83 18.24 11.26
C ARG A 45 7.38 17.19 10.30
N GLN A 46 7.35 15.92 10.69
CA GLN A 46 7.83 14.82 9.86
C GLN A 46 7.00 14.67 8.58
N ALA A 47 5.68 14.82 8.67
CA ALA A 47 4.78 14.80 7.52
C ALA A 47 5.19 15.84 6.48
N ARG A 48 5.42 17.09 6.91
CA ARG A 48 5.86 18.19 6.04
C ARG A 48 7.21 17.90 5.40
N VAL A 49 8.17 17.36 6.16
CA VAL A 49 9.49 16.93 5.64
C VAL A 49 9.35 15.84 4.56
N CYS A 50 8.37 14.95 4.71
CA CYS A 50 8.04 13.94 3.71
C CYS A 50 7.24 14.49 2.51
N GLY A 51 6.84 15.75 2.50
CA GLY A 51 5.98 16.34 1.47
C GLY A 51 4.50 15.95 1.62
N VAL A 52 4.09 15.51 2.80
CA VAL A 52 2.69 15.26 3.17
C VAL A 52 2.17 16.51 3.88
N ASP A 53 1.11 17.11 3.34
CA ASP A 53 0.42 18.21 4.01
C ASP A 53 -0.56 17.63 5.06
N PRO A 54 -0.29 17.82 6.37
CA PRO A 54 -1.11 17.24 7.42
C PRO A 54 -2.47 17.92 7.57
N MET A 55 -2.75 19.00 6.83
CA MET A 55 -4.05 19.68 6.80
C MET A 55 -4.90 19.29 5.59
N ASN A 56 -4.34 18.58 4.61
CA ASN A 56 -5.06 18.17 3.42
C ASN A 56 -5.68 16.78 3.64
N SER A 57 -6.87 16.74 4.27
CA SER A 57 -7.57 15.49 4.61
C SER A 57 -7.77 14.57 3.41
N LYS A 58 -8.12 15.13 2.24
CA LYS A 58 -8.25 14.34 0.99
C LYS A 58 -6.95 13.63 0.65
N LYS A 59 -5.84 14.36 0.58
CA LYS A 59 -4.54 13.78 0.24
C LYS A 59 -4.07 12.78 1.31
N LEU A 60 -4.34 13.06 2.59
CA LEU A 60 -4.04 12.16 3.69
C LEU A 60 -4.79 10.84 3.54
N ILE A 61 -6.09 10.86 3.25
CA ILE A 61 -6.89 9.66 3.02
C ILE A 61 -6.32 8.87 1.84
N GLU A 62 -6.06 9.52 0.69
CA GLU A 62 -5.50 8.84 -0.48
C GLU A 62 -4.18 8.11 -0.19
N LEU A 63 -3.28 8.77 0.54
CA LEU A 63 -1.98 8.22 0.91
C LEU A 63 -2.09 7.18 2.03
N ALA A 64 -2.95 7.40 3.01
CA ALA A 64 -3.18 6.47 4.11
C ALA A 64 -3.79 5.16 3.59
N SER A 65 -4.71 5.19 2.61
CA SER A 65 -5.22 3.98 1.97
C SER A 65 -4.12 3.14 1.33
N VAL A 66 -3.13 3.80 0.71
CA VAL A 66 -1.94 3.13 0.17
C VAL A 66 -1.08 2.57 1.31
N GLY A 67 -0.89 3.31 2.40
CA GLY A 67 -0.16 2.84 3.58
C GLY A 67 -0.79 1.59 4.20
N VAL A 68 -2.11 1.59 4.38
CA VAL A 68 -2.87 0.43 4.87
C VAL A 68 -2.72 -0.76 3.93
N ALA A 69 -2.95 -0.58 2.64
CA ALA A 69 -2.84 -1.67 1.67
C ALA A 69 -1.40 -2.19 1.53
N ALA A 70 -0.39 -1.34 1.73
CA ALA A 70 0.99 -1.78 1.82
C ALA A 70 1.20 -2.67 3.04
N LEU A 71 0.85 -2.20 4.24
CA LEU A 71 1.18 -2.86 5.50
C LEU A 71 0.30 -4.08 5.83
N ALA A 72 -1.01 -3.92 5.77
CA ALA A 72 -1.94 -4.98 6.14
C ALA A 72 -2.13 -6.02 5.03
N TRP A 73 -1.92 -5.64 3.76
CA TRP A 73 -2.16 -6.53 2.63
C TRP A 73 -0.87 -7.02 1.95
N ARG A 74 -0.01 -6.15 1.43
CA ARG A 74 1.19 -6.59 0.69
C ARG A 74 2.32 -7.07 1.57
N GLU A 75 2.60 -6.37 2.66
CA GLU A 75 3.63 -6.73 3.64
C GLU A 75 3.07 -7.74 4.65
N SER A 76 2.34 -8.73 4.13
CA SER A 76 1.69 -9.82 4.86
C SER A 76 2.12 -11.16 4.25
N PRO A 77 1.62 -12.31 4.74
CA PRO A 77 1.85 -13.62 4.11
C PRO A 77 1.53 -13.67 2.61
N VAL A 78 0.70 -12.75 2.09
CA VAL A 78 0.43 -12.63 0.64
C VAL A 78 1.73 -12.43 -0.18
N GLU A 79 2.77 -11.78 0.36
CA GLU A 79 4.06 -11.67 -0.33
C GLU A 79 4.74 -13.03 -0.52
N ASP A 80 4.63 -13.91 0.47
CA ASP A 80 5.18 -15.25 0.41
C ASP A 80 4.37 -16.13 -0.55
N TRP A 81 3.04 -15.98 -0.56
CA TRP A 81 2.17 -16.65 -1.54
C TRP A 81 2.49 -16.20 -2.97
N HIS A 82 2.82 -14.92 -3.15
CA HIS A 82 3.30 -14.38 -4.43
C HIS A 82 4.68 -14.94 -4.82
N ALA A 83 5.57 -15.15 -3.85
CA ALA A 83 6.93 -15.65 -4.10
C ALA A 83 7.00 -17.18 -4.30
N ALA A 84 5.95 -17.92 -3.95
CA ALA A 84 5.87 -19.36 -4.05
C ALA A 84 6.00 -19.90 -5.49
N GLN A 85 6.34 -21.18 -5.61
CA GLN A 85 6.26 -21.90 -6.88
C GLN A 85 4.79 -22.01 -7.27
N ASP A 86 4.43 -21.52 -8.46
CA ASP A 86 3.04 -21.35 -8.92
C ASP A 86 2.22 -20.33 -8.10
N GLY A 87 2.93 -19.41 -7.43
CA GLY A 87 2.36 -18.30 -6.71
C GLY A 87 1.66 -17.26 -7.59
N ILE A 88 1.20 -16.19 -6.96
CA ILE A 88 0.48 -15.10 -7.62
C ILE A 88 1.35 -14.46 -8.72
N ALA A 89 0.89 -14.44 -9.96
CA ALA A 89 1.63 -13.79 -11.05
C ALA A 89 1.82 -12.28 -10.80
N GLN A 90 2.91 -11.67 -11.27
CA GLN A 90 3.22 -10.25 -11.04
C GLN A 90 2.07 -9.31 -11.45
N ALA A 91 1.46 -9.57 -12.62
CA ALA A 91 0.32 -8.81 -13.12
C ALA A 91 -0.90 -8.94 -12.21
N GLU A 92 -1.17 -10.14 -11.71
CA GLU A 92 -2.27 -10.36 -10.78
C GLU A 92 -1.99 -9.68 -9.45
N MET A 93 -0.75 -9.75 -8.97
CA MET A 93 -0.36 -9.10 -7.73
C MET A 93 -0.48 -7.56 -7.81
N MET A 94 -0.21 -6.95 -8.97
CA MET A 94 -0.53 -5.54 -9.22
C MET A 94 -2.04 -5.27 -9.10
N ARG A 95 -2.87 -6.09 -9.74
CA ARG A 95 -4.33 -5.96 -9.71
C ARG A 95 -4.88 -6.10 -8.29
N LEU A 96 -4.40 -7.10 -7.54
CA LEU A 96 -4.78 -7.34 -6.15
C LEU A 96 -4.39 -6.17 -5.22
N ASN A 97 -3.17 -5.65 -5.35
CA ASN A 97 -2.73 -4.48 -4.58
C ASN A 97 -3.59 -3.24 -4.89
N ALA A 98 -3.94 -3.01 -6.16
CA ALA A 98 -4.83 -1.92 -6.57
C ALA A 98 -6.25 -2.10 -6.00
N ALA A 99 -6.80 -3.32 -6.04
CA ALA A 99 -8.12 -3.64 -5.49
C ALA A 99 -8.17 -3.45 -3.96
N ALA A 100 -7.14 -3.90 -3.23
CA ALA A 100 -7.03 -3.67 -1.79
C ALA A 100 -6.94 -2.17 -1.47
N THR A 101 -6.12 -1.42 -2.20
CA THR A 101 -6.00 0.04 -2.04
C THR A 101 -7.33 0.74 -2.27
N ARG A 102 -8.06 0.36 -3.32
CA ARG A 102 -9.40 0.89 -3.61
C ARG A 102 -10.38 0.58 -2.49
N THR A 103 -10.43 -0.66 -2.03
CA THR A 103 -11.32 -1.10 -0.94
C THR A 103 -11.11 -0.24 0.31
N VAL A 104 -9.86 -0.01 0.71
CA VAL A 104 -9.54 0.84 1.86
C VAL A 104 -9.90 2.30 1.59
N ARG A 105 -9.62 2.80 0.38
CA ARG A 105 -9.92 4.19 0.02
C ARG A 105 -11.41 4.49 0.04
N ASP A 106 -12.21 3.62 -0.55
CA ASP A 106 -13.65 3.79 -0.62
C ASP A 106 -14.23 3.80 0.81
N HIS A 107 -13.74 2.91 1.68
CA HIS A 107 -14.08 2.92 3.11
C HIS A 107 -13.69 4.22 3.81
N LEU A 108 -12.41 4.63 3.77
CA LEU A 108 -11.94 5.83 4.46
C LEU A 108 -12.59 7.12 3.93
N ARG A 109 -12.92 7.19 2.64
CA ARG A 109 -13.66 8.33 2.06
C ARG A 109 -15.10 8.38 2.55
N ALA A 110 -15.78 7.24 2.62
CA ALA A 110 -17.14 7.15 3.14
C ALA A 110 -17.20 7.61 4.61
N GLU A 111 -16.29 7.11 5.45
CA GLU A 111 -16.21 7.50 6.87
C GLU A 111 -15.88 8.99 7.07
N ALA A 112 -15.05 9.56 6.19
CA ALA A 112 -14.68 10.98 6.26
C ALA A 112 -15.64 11.91 5.49
N GLY A 113 -16.76 11.40 4.95
CA GLY A 113 -17.74 12.20 4.22
C GLY A 113 -17.15 12.96 3.02
N VAL A 114 -16.06 12.46 2.41
CA VAL A 114 -15.28 13.20 1.38
C VAL A 114 -15.97 13.21 0.01
N ASP A 115 -17.12 12.56 -0.12
CA ASP A 115 -18.00 12.70 -1.28
C ASP A 115 -18.77 14.05 -1.29
N LEU A 116 -18.64 14.85 -0.22
CA LEU A 116 -19.08 16.25 -0.17
C LEU A 116 -18.05 17.19 -0.83
N PRO A 117 -18.46 18.37 -1.32
CA PRO A 117 -17.53 19.40 -1.81
C PRO A 117 -16.35 19.64 -0.86
N LEU A 118 -15.17 19.91 -1.43
CA LEU A 118 -13.86 19.90 -0.77
C LEU A 118 -13.74 20.80 0.47
N GLU A 119 -14.66 21.74 0.62
CA GLU A 119 -14.75 22.75 1.67
C GLU A 119 -15.38 22.18 2.97
N ASP A 120 -16.12 21.06 2.85
CA ASP A 120 -16.95 20.49 3.90
C ASP A 120 -16.44 19.13 4.42
N ALA A 121 -15.37 18.59 3.84
CA ALA A 121 -14.77 17.33 4.28
C ALA A 121 -14.20 17.45 5.70
N ARG A 122 -14.88 16.84 6.67
CA ARG A 122 -14.44 16.77 8.07
C ARG A 122 -14.07 15.33 8.39
N LEU A 123 -12.93 15.15 9.05
CA LEU A 123 -12.67 13.86 9.69
C LEU A 123 -13.81 13.54 10.67
N PRO A 124 -14.14 12.27 10.88
CA PRO A 124 -15.16 11.88 11.85
C PRO A 124 -14.90 12.55 13.20
N SER A 125 -15.97 12.91 13.91
CA SER A 125 -15.88 13.41 15.28
C SER A 125 -15.17 12.38 16.16
N GLU A 126 -14.51 12.83 17.24
CA GLU A 126 -13.85 11.94 18.21
C GLU A 126 -14.82 10.90 18.83
N ASP A 127 -16.12 11.17 18.82
CA ASP A 127 -17.18 10.26 19.29
C ASP A 127 -17.60 9.18 18.27
N ALA A 128 -17.06 9.20 17.05
CA ALA A 128 -17.38 8.21 16.04
C ALA A 128 -16.72 6.85 16.35
N ALA A 129 -17.37 5.76 15.94
CA ALA A 129 -16.71 4.46 15.95
C ALA A 129 -15.44 4.52 15.07
N SER A 130 -14.37 3.86 15.50
CA SER A 130 -13.07 3.86 14.82
C SER A 130 -13.20 3.55 13.32
N ILE A 131 -12.63 4.40 12.46
CA ILE A 131 -12.64 4.21 11.01
C ILE A 131 -11.75 3.04 10.56
N PHE A 132 -10.79 2.63 11.39
CA PHE A 132 -9.92 1.48 11.09
C PHE A 132 -10.51 0.15 11.55
N ALA A 133 -11.45 0.14 12.50
CA ALA A 133 -12.02 -1.09 13.06
C ALA A 133 -12.74 -1.99 12.04
N PRO A 134 -13.42 -1.48 10.99
CA PRO A 134 -14.03 -2.33 9.96
C PRO A 134 -13.03 -2.98 8.98
N LEU A 135 -11.79 -2.47 8.89
CA LEU A 135 -10.84 -2.87 7.85
C LEU A 135 -10.45 -4.35 7.86
N PRO A 136 -10.33 -5.06 9.00
CA PRO A 136 -10.07 -6.51 8.97
C PRO A 136 -11.10 -7.28 8.17
N ARG A 137 -12.39 -6.97 8.37
CA ARG A 137 -13.46 -7.62 7.61
C ARG A 137 -13.37 -7.25 6.14
N LEU A 138 -13.07 -6.00 5.80
CA LEU A 138 -13.00 -5.57 4.41
C LEU A 138 -11.79 -6.16 3.65
N LEU A 139 -10.65 -6.32 4.33
CA LEU A 139 -9.41 -6.80 3.71
C LEU A 139 -9.29 -8.33 3.72
N ALA A 140 -9.80 -8.98 4.77
CA ALA A 140 -9.68 -10.41 5.02
C ALA A 140 -11.03 -11.16 5.01
N ASP A 141 -12.09 -10.61 4.39
CA ASP A 141 -13.30 -11.40 4.12
C ASP A 141 -12.96 -12.58 3.20
N PRO A 142 -13.12 -13.85 3.66
CA PRO A 142 -12.78 -15.02 2.88
C PRO A 142 -13.62 -15.15 1.60
N GLN A 143 -14.79 -14.52 1.53
CA GLN A 143 -15.68 -14.52 0.37
C GLN A 143 -15.48 -13.32 -0.55
N ARG A 144 -14.54 -12.41 -0.23
CA ARG A 144 -14.25 -11.25 -1.07
C ARG A 144 -13.80 -11.70 -2.44
N SER A 145 -14.55 -11.29 -3.47
CA SER A 145 -14.18 -11.56 -4.86
C SER A 145 -12.96 -10.74 -5.27
N LEU A 146 -12.02 -11.41 -5.92
CA LEU A 146 -10.79 -10.83 -6.45
C LEU A 146 -10.96 -10.39 -7.92
N PRO A 147 -10.06 -9.55 -8.45
CA PRO A 147 -10.12 -9.10 -9.84
C PRO A 147 -10.13 -10.21 -10.89
N ASP A 148 -9.58 -11.39 -10.57
CA ASP A 148 -9.60 -12.57 -11.44
C ASP A 148 -10.82 -13.49 -11.25
N GLY A 149 -11.74 -13.11 -10.36
CA GLY A 149 -12.99 -13.85 -10.09
C GLY A 149 -12.87 -14.93 -9.01
N ARG A 150 -11.66 -15.23 -8.51
CA ARG A 150 -11.51 -16.12 -7.33
C ARG A 150 -12.02 -15.44 -6.07
N VAL A 151 -12.29 -16.21 -5.03
CA VAL A 151 -12.48 -15.65 -3.69
C VAL A 151 -11.14 -15.54 -2.97
N LEU A 152 -11.03 -14.60 -2.04
CA LEU A 152 -9.78 -14.31 -1.34
C LEU A 152 -9.19 -15.53 -0.63
N ARG A 153 -10.03 -16.37 -0.03
CA ARG A 153 -9.60 -17.58 0.67
C ARG A 153 -8.82 -18.55 -0.22
N ASP A 154 -9.13 -18.59 -1.50
CA ASP A 154 -8.49 -19.49 -2.47
C ASP A 154 -7.04 -19.07 -2.82
N LEU A 155 -6.58 -17.90 -2.35
CA LEU A 155 -5.18 -17.50 -2.50
C LEU A 155 -4.26 -18.16 -1.48
N ALA A 156 -4.79 -18.53 -0.32
CA ALA A 156 -3.99 -19.13 0.74
C ALA A 156 -3.58 -20.56 0.32
N PRO A 157 -2.29 -20.93 0.42
CA PRO A 157 -1.83 -22.27 0.08
C PRO A 157 -2.49 -23.37 0.91
N ASP A 158 -2.82 -23.06 2.17
CA ASP A 158 -3.44 -23.96 3.12
C ASP A 158 -4.20 -23.18 4.21
N PRO A 159 -4.99 -23.85 5.08
CA PRO A 159 -5.74 -23.18 6.15
C PRO A 159 -4.87 -22.45 7.18
N GLY A 160 -3.65 -22.91 7.47
CA GLY A 160 -2.75 -22.26 8.42
C GLY A 160 -2.21 -20.94 7.86
N ALA A 161 -1.85 -20.92 6.58
CA ALA A 161 -1.47 -19.70 5.89
C ALA A 161 -2.63 -18.67 5.89
N TRP A 162 -3.87 -19.13 5.74
CA TRP A 162 -5.06 -18.27 5.86
C TRP A 162 -5.16 -17.64 7.25
N GLU A 163 -5.06 -18.43 8.32
CA GLU A 163 -5.14 -17.95 9.71
C GLU A 163 -4.03 -16.93 10.01
N GLU A 164 -2.82 -17.16 9.49
CA GLU A 164 -1.71 -16.23 9.62
C GLU A 164 -2.02 -14.87 8.95
N PHE A 165 -2.56 -14.90 7.73
CA PHE A 165 -2.95 -13.69 7.01
C PHE A 165 -4.08 -12.93 7.72
N GLU A 166 -5.13 -13.63 8.17
CA GLU A 166 -6.22 -13.02 8.92
C GLU A 166 -5.71 -12.39 10.22
N GLY A 167 -4.87 -13.11 10.96
CA GLY A 167 -4.20 -12.62 12.16
C GLY A 167 -3.35 -11.38 11.91
N HIS A 168 -2.57 -11.37 10.83
CA HIS A 168 -1.74 -10.23 10.42
C HIS A 168 -2.60 -8.97 10.16
N VAL A 169 -3.65 -9.11 9.35
CA VAL A 169 -4.57 -8.01 9.04
C VAL A 169 -5.24 -7.50 10.32
N CYS A 170 -5.73 -8.39 11.17
CA CYS A 170 -6.36 -8.05 12.45
C CYS A 170 -5.41 -7.30 13.37
N ALA A 171 -4.16 -7.76 13.51
CA ALA A 171 -3.16 -7.13 14.37
C ALA A 171 -2.83 -5.70 13.92
N HIS A 172 -2.61 -5.50 12.61
CA HIS A 172 -2.34 -4.17 12.05
C HIS A 172 -3.52 -3.21 12.22
N CYS A 173 -4.72 -3.61 11.82
CA CYS A 173 -5.88 -2.72 11.89
C CYS A 173 -6.33 -2.47 13.33
N GLY A 174 -6.28 -3.49 14.20
CA GLY A 174 -6.56 -3.35 15.63
C GLY A 174 -5.60 -2.37 16.31
N ARG A 175 -4.32 -2.38 15.92
CA ARG A 175 -3.35 -1.38 16.38
C ARG A 175 -3.72 0.03 15.94
N TRP A 176 -4.07 0.24 14.68
CA TRP A 176 -4.45 1.55 14.18
C TRP A 176 -5.75 2.06 14.82
N ALA A 177 -6.72 1.18 15.06
CA ALA A 177 -7.92 1.50 15.83
C ALA A 177 -7.57 1.90 17.28
N GLY A 178 -6.65 1.20 17.94
CA GLY A 178 -6.17 1.57 19.27
C GLY A 178 -5.46 2.95 19.29
N LEU A 179 -4.64 3.24 18.27
CA LEU A 179 -4.01 4.55 18.12
C LEU A 179 -5.05 5.65 17.83
N GLU A 180 -6.07 5.35 17.03
CA GLU A 180 -7.17 6.27 16.75
C GLU A 180 -7.95 6.60 18.02
N THR A 181 -8.25 5.61 18.86
CA THR A 181 -8.89 5.84 20.17
C THR A 181 -8.04 6.72 21.08
N ALA A 182 -6.70 6.56 21.03
CA ALA A 182 -5.80 7.30 21.92
C ALA A 182 -5.48 8.73 21.44
N TYR A 183 -5.41 8.96 20.13
CA TYR A 183 -4.87 10.20 19.54
C TYR A 183 -5.77 10.84 18.48
N GLY A 184 -6.92 10.24 18.20
CA GLY A 184 -7.80 10.59 17.08
C GLY A 184 -7.34 10.03 15.73
N PRO A 185 -8.17 10.15 14.68
CA PRO A 185 -7.90 9.57 13.36
C PRO A 185 -6.76 10.27 12.60
N ARG A 186 -6.61 11.59 12.79
CA ARG A 186 -5.67 12.40 12.02
C ARG A 186 -4.20 11.94 12.20
N PRO A 187 -3.68 11.75 13.43
CA PRO A 187 -2.33 11.22 13.60
C PRO A 187 -2.10 9.86 12.94
N VAL A 188 -3.08 8.96 13.00
CA VAL A 188 -2.99 7.63 12.37
C VAL A 188 -2.92 7.75 10.85
N LEU A 189 -3.76 8.59 10.25
CA LEU A 189 -3.72 8.89 8.81
C LEU A 189 -2.37 9.49 8.39
N ILE A 190 -1.81 10.41 9.18
CA ILE A 190 -0.49 11.00 8.91
C ILE A 190 0.62 9.95 8.98
N LEU A 191 0.59 9.05 9.97
CA LEU A 191 1.56 7.96 10.10
C LEU A 191 1.52 7.04 8.87
N LEU A 192 0.32 6.63 8.46
CA LEU A 192 0.12 5.76 7.30
C LEU A 192 0.50 6.45 5.99
N ALA A 193 0.17 7.73 5.84
CA ALA A 193 0.56 8.53 4.68
C ALA A 193 2.10 8.70 4.61
N CYS A 194 2.75 8.98 5.74
CA CYS A 194 4.22 9.03 5.83
C CYS A 194 4.86 7.69 5.44
N HIS A 195 4.27 6.57 5.86
CA HIS A 195 4.74 5.25 5.45
C HIS A 195 4.60 5.08 3.93
N ALA A 196 3.45 5.43 3.37
CA ALA A 196 3.18 5.32 1.94
C ALA A 196 4.24 6.03 1.09
N VAL A 197 4.50 7.30 1.41
CA VAL A 197 5.47 8.11 0.67
C VAL A 197 6.93 7.71 0.91
N GLY A 198 7.22 7.18 2.11
CA GLY A 198 8.55 6.75 2.51
C GLY A 198 8.98 5.45 1.85
N ARG A 199 8.07 4.47 1.74
CA ARG A 199 8.39 3.07 1.39
C ARG A 199 7.80 2.60 0.06
N VAL A 200 6.61 3.05 -0.31
CA VAL A 200 5.86 2.49 -1.45
C VAL A 200 5.60 3.52 -2.55
N ARG A 201 6.68 4.16 -3.03
CA ARG A 201 6.62 5.23 -4.05
C ARG A 201 6.11 4.75 -5.41
N LYS A 202 6.38 3.50 -5.76
CA LYS A 202 5.92 2.91 -7.04
C LYS A 202 4.56 2.22 -6.91
N TRP A 203 3.82 2.50 -5.84
CA TRP A 203 2.55 1.86 -5.62
C TRP A 203 1.49 2.25 -6.66
N TRP A 204 0.49 1.40 -6.81
CA TRP A 204 -0.60 1.52 -7.76
C TRP A 204 -1.69 2.41 -7.16
N LEU A 205 -2.29 3.30 -7.96
CA LEU A 205 -3.29 4.25 -7.48
C LEU A 205 -2.78 5.29 -6.47
N LEU A 206 -1.47 5.56 -6.40
CA LEU A 206 -1.00 6.75 -5.70
C LEU A 206 -1.68 8.03 -6.23
N PRO A 207 -1.69 9.14 -5.48
CA PRO A 207 -2.32 10.37 -5.94
C PRO A 207 -1.80 10.92 -7.28
N ASP A 208 -0.59 10.54 -7.70
CA ASP A 208 0.06 10.90 -8.96
C ASP A 208 -0.16 9.86 -10.08
N TRP A 209 -1.02 8.86 -9.83
CA TRP A 209 -1.30 7.77 -10.75
C TRP A 209 -1.76 8.23 -12.13
N SER A 210 -2.59 9.28 -12.19
CA SER A 210 -3.05 9.84 -13.47
C SER A 210 -1.89 10.35 -14.32
N ALA A 211 -0.93 11.06 -13.72
CA ALA A 211 0.27 11.54 -14.40
C ALA A 211 1.16 10.37 -14.86
N ARG A 212 1.32 9.34 -14.02
CA ARG A 212 2.02 8.10 -14.40
C ARG A 212 1.38 7.41 -15.60
N VAL A 213 0.05 7.31 -15.65
CA VAL A 213 -0.69 6.72 -16.77
C VAL A 213 -0.49 7.54 -18.05
N GLN A 214 -0.55 8.89 -17.97
CA GLN A 214 -0.31 9.73 -19.14
C GLN A 214 1.10 9.53 -19.70
N GLU A 215 2.12 9.55 -18.85
CA GLU A 215 3.50 9.36 -19.27
C GLU A 215 3.74 7.95 -19.82
N PHE A 216 3.14 6.93 -19.20
CA PHE A 216 3.18 5.57 -19.71
C PHE A 216 2.62 5.50 -21.14
N LEU A 217 1.43 6.04 -21.38
CA LEU A 217 0.81 6.04 -22.71
C LEU A 217 1.63 6.82 -23.74
N ARG A 218 2.20 7.96 -23.33
CA ARG A 218 3.10 8.75 -24.19
C ARG A 218 4.29 7.91 -24.66
N ARG A 219 4.96 7.19 -23.75
CA ARG A 219 6.09 6.30 -24.11
C ARG A 219 5.62 4.99 -24.78
N LEU A 220 4.36 4.63 -24.65
CA LEU A 220 3.79 3.46 -25.33
C LEU A 220 3.63 3.72 -26.83
N ASP A 221 3.44 4.97 -27.22
CA ASP A 221 3.37 5.42 -28.62
C ASP A 221 4.73 5.80 -29.21
N ASP A 222 5.77 5.90 -28.38
CA ASP A 222 7.17 6.14 -28.77
C ASP A 222 8.11 5.11 -28.10
N PRO A 223 8.27 3.91 -28.68
CA PRO A 223 9.10 2.86 -28.10
C PRO A 223 10.57 3.23 -27.90
N GLU A 224 11.08 4.19 -28.68
CA GLU A 224 12.46 4.69 -28.59
C GLU A 224 12.66 5.63 -27.39
N ALA A 225 11.58 6.11 -26.77
CA ALA A 225 11.62 6.85 -25.51
C ALA A 225 11.94 5.98 -24.29
N TRP A 226 12.09 4.66 -24.45
CA TRP A 226 12.51 3.75 -23.39
C TRP A 226 14.00 3.45 -23.44
N ASP A 227 14.72 3.81 -22.38
CA ASP A 227 16.13 3.40 -22.19
C ASP A 227 16.29 1.89 -21.90
N ASP A 228 15.19 1.15 -21.71
CA ASP A 228 15.19 -0.28 -21.45
C ASP A 228 14.95 -1.11 -22.72
N ARG A 229 15.98 -1.84 -23.16
CA ARG A 229 15.93 -2.68 -24.37
C ARG A 229 14.87 -3.78 -24.32
N GLN A 230 14.55 -4.31 -23.13
CA GLN A 230 13.54 -5.36 -22.98
C GLN A 230 12.14 -4.77 -23.17
N VAL A 231 11.89 -3.58 -22.63
CA VAL A 231 10.64 -2.85 -22.87
C VAL A 231 10.51 -2.53 -24.35
N ALA A 232 11.52 -1.90 -24.96
CA ALA A 232 11.49 -1.57 -26.39
C ALA A 232 11.29 -2.82 -27.28
N HIS A 233 11.89 -3.96 -26.93
CA HIS A 233 11.64 -5.22 -27.63
C HIS A 233 10.18 -5.68 -27.47
N HIS A 234 9.62 -5.63 -26.27
CA HIS A 234 8.23 -6.03 -26.02
C HIS A 234 7.24 -5.14 -26.75
N LEU A 235 7.48 -3.82 -26.80
CA LEU A 235 6.61 -2.87 -27.50
C LEU A 235 6.57 -3.05 -29.02
N ARG A 236 7.60 -3.66 -29.61
CA ARG A 236 7.61 -4.03 -31.04
C ARG A 236 6.74 -5.26 -31.35
N GLN A 237 6.31 -5.99 -30.33
CA GLN A 237 5.39 -7.12 -30.51
C GLN A 237 3.96 -6.61 -30.65
N GLN A 238 3.10 -7.40 -31.30
CA GLN A 238 1.69 -7.04 -31.46
C GLN A 238 1.02 -6.93 -30.08
N PRO A 239 0.34 -5.80 -29.76
CA PRO A 239 -0.36 -5.66 -28.49
C PRO A 239 -1.50 -6.69 -28.40
N PRO A 240 -1.74 -7.29 -27.22
CA PRO A 240 -2.85 -8.21 -27.04
C PRO A 240 -4.21 -7.52 -27.27
N PRO A 241 -5.26 -8.30 -27.55
CA PRO A 241 -6.62 -7.78 -27.63
C PRO A 241 -6.98 -6.93 -26.43
N GLY A 242 -7.57 -5.78 -26.69
CA GLY A 242 -7.93 -4.80 -25.67
C GLY A 242 -6.81 -3.84 -25.28
N THR A 243 -5.52 -4.02 -25.61
CA THR A 243 -4.51 -2.98 -25.32
C THR A 243 -4.10 -2.13 -26.53
N ALA A 244 -4.58 -2.50 -27.72
CA ALA A 244 -4.36 -1.77 -28.96
C ALA A 244 -5.09 -0.41 -28.98
N ASP A 245 -6.32 -0.35 -28.44
CA ASP A 245 -7.05 0.91 -28.30
C ASP A 245 -6.48 1.71 -27.11
N ARG A 246 -5.71 2.76 -27.42
CA ARG A 246 -5.06 3.63 -26.44
C ARG A 246 -6.06 4.39 -25.58
N TYR A 247 -7.20 4.78 -26.14
CA TYR A 247 -8.24 5.49 -25.39
C TYR A 247 -8.90 4.55 -24.37
N ALA A 248 -9.30 3.35 -24.79
CA ALA A 248 -9.88 2.35 -23.90
C ALA A 248 -8.87 1.83 -22.86
N LEU A 249 -7.60 1.72 -23.22
CA LEU A 249 -6.54 1.39 -22.26
C LEU A 249 -6.35 2.51 -21.23
N ARG A 250 -6.32 3.77 -21.68
CA ARG A 250 -6.23 4.94 -20.80
C ARG A 250 -7.34 4.96 -19.76
N GLN A 251 -8.59 4.82 -20.18
CA GLN A 251 -9.73 4.86 -19.25
C GLN A 251 -9.61 3.76 -18.19
N ARG A 252 -9.36 2.51 -18.59
CA ARG A 252 -9.20 1.41 -17.62
C ARG A 252 -8.02 1.61 -16.68
N LEU A 253 -6.88 2.09 -17.16
CA LEU A 253 -5.75 2.37 -16.29
C LEU A 253 -6.05 3.51 -15.30
N LEU A 254 -6.72 4.58 -15.75
CA LEU A 254 -7.14 5.68 -14.86
C LEU A 254 -8.16 5.21 -13.82
N ASP A 255 -9.09 4.35 -14.21
CA ASP A 255 -10.02 3.71 -13.28
C ASP A 255 -9.25 2.87 -12.26
N GLY A 256 -8.29 2.07 -12.72
CA GLY A 256 -7.26 1.43 -11.92
C GLY A 256 -6.78 0.08 -12.48
N PRO A 257 -5.56 -0.39 -12.15
CA PRO A 257 -5.04 -1.66 -12.65
C PRO A 257 -5.93 -2.87 -12.36
N ASP A 258 -6.64 -2.87 -11.23
CA ASP A 258 -7.63 -3.87 -10.86
C ASP A 258 -8.79 -4.01 -11.86
N ARG A 259 -9.05 -2.98 -12.67
CA ARG A 259 -10.06 -2.99 -13.74
C ARG A 259 -9.53 -3.52 -15.08
N CYS A 260 -8.23 -3.73 -15.20
CA CYS A 260 -7.66 -4.41 -16.36
C CYS A 260 -7.89 -5.92 -16.26
N THR A 261 -8.01 -6.59 -17.41
CA THR A 261 -7.84 -8.05 -17.49
C THR A 261 -6.41 -8.44 -17.13
N ALA A 262 -6.17 -9.67 -16.68
CA ALA A 262 -4.82 -10.17 -16.39
C ALA A 262 -3.84 -9.99 -17.56
N VAL A 263 -4.29 -10.27 -18.80
CA VAL A 263 -3.49 -10.12 -20.02
C VAL A 263 -3.08 -8.65 -20.26
N ALA A 264 -4.04 -7.72 -20.16
CA ALA A 264 -3.76 -6.29 -20.31
C ALA A 264 -2.82 -5.76 -19.21
N ALA A 265 -3.00 -6.20 -17.96
CA ALA A 265 -2.15 -5.84 -16.84
C ALA A 265 -0.70 -6.35 -17.04
N ASP A 266 -0.54 -7.60 -17.48
CA ASP A 266 0.78 -8.19 -17.78
C ASP A 266 1.48 -7.45 -18.93
N TYR A 267 0.74 -7.15 -20.00
CA TYR A 267 1.25 -6.33 -21.09
C TYR A 267 1.73 -4.96 -20.59
N CYS A 268 0.93 -4.25 -19.78
CA CYS A 268 1.32 -2.93 -19.27
C CYS A 268 2.60 -2.98 -18.41
N LEU A 269 2.75 -4.00 -17.58
CA LEU A 269 3.95 -4.18 -16.77
C LEU A 269 5.18 -4.45 -17.64
N ARG A 270 5.08 -5.36 -18.61
CA ARG A 270 6.17 -5.65 -19.56
C ARG A 270 6.50 -4.46 -20.48
N ALA A 271 5.50 -3.64 -20.75
CA ALA A 271 5.62 -2.37 -21.46
C ALA A 271 6.24 -1.24 -20.60
N GLY A 272 6.66 -1.53 -19.37
CA GLY A 272 7.45 -0.60 -18.56
C GLY A 272 6.64 0.25 -17.58
N LEU A 273 5.33 0.03 -17.41
CA LEU A 273 4.50 0.81 -16.48
C LEU A 273 5.08 0.84 -15.05
N GLY A 274 5.64 -0.29 -14.57
CA GLY A 274 6.28 -0.37 -13.24
C GLY A 274 7.68 0.27 -13.15
N LEU A 275 8.28 0.59 -14.30
CA LEU A 275 9.63 1.13 -14.36
C LEU A 275 9.66 2.65 -14.19
N LEU A 276 8.58 3.35 -14.57
CA LEU A 276 8.45 4.81 -14.44
C LEU A 276 8.75 5.30 -13.01
N ALA A 277 9.65 6.26 -12.91
CA ALA A 277 9.98 7.02 -11.71
C ALA A 277 9.16 8.31 -11.65
N HIS A 278 9.05 8.91 -10.47
CA HIS A 278 8.28 10.17 -10.28
C HIS A 278 8.79 11.32 -11.15
N SER A 279 10.12 11.36 -11.38
CA SER A 279 10.76 12.34 -12.26
C SER A 279 10.30 12.24 -13.71
N ASP A 280 9.85 11.06 -14.16
CA ASP A 280 9.43 10.85 -15.54
C ASP A 280 8.13 11.58 -15.90
N TYR A 281 7.27 11.87 -14.91
CA TYR A 281 5.97 12.50 -15.11
C TYR A 281 5.78 13.77 -14.30
N GLY A 282 6.89 14.47 -14.03
CA GLY A 282 6.87 15.81 -13.44
C GLY A 282 6.35 15.86 -12.00
N TRP A 283 6.30 14.73 -11.29
CA TRP A 283 5.95 14.73 -9.89
C TRP A 283 7.22 15.06 -9.07
N PRO A 284 7.24 16.14 -8.27
CA PRO A 284 8.44 16.56 -7.52
C PRO A 284 8.93 15.49 -6.53
N GLY A 285 8.14 14.43 -6.34
CA GLY A 285 8.46 13.33 -5.47
C GLY A 285 8.19 13.68 -4.02
N TYR A 286 8.09 12.65 -3.20
CA TYR A 286 8.19 12.79 -1.76
C TYR A 286 9.65 12.64 -1.35
N SER A 287 10.13 13.47 -0.43
CA SER A 287 11.55 13.42 -0.02
C SER A 287 11.91 12.04 0.55
N ARG A 288 13.15 11.57 0.34
CA ARG A 288 13.67 10.27 0.83
C ARG A 288 13.95 10.23 2.33
N HIS A 289 13.51 11.22 3.09
CA HIS A 289 13.72 11.19 4.53
C HIS A 289 13.10 9.93 5.11
N ALA A 290 13.95 9.11 5.72
CA ALA A 290 13.50 7.94 6.44
C ALA A 290 12.52 8.41 7.51
N MET A 291 11.34 7.78 7.58
CA MET A 291 10.51 7.88 8.77
C MET A 291 11.40 7.57 9.98
N PRO A 292 11.40 8.42 11.03
CA PRO A 292 12.07 8.14 12.28
C PRO A 292 11.72 6.74 12.76
N ALA A 293 12.69 6.03 13.34
CA ALA A 293 12.49 4.66 13.81
C ALA A 293 11.29 4.54 14.77
N ALA A 294 11.09 5.54 15.63
CA ALA A 294 9.94 5.65 16.53
C ALA A 294 8.59 5.67 15.79
N CYS A 295 8.48 6.33 14.62
CA CYS A 295 7.25 6.30 13.86
C CYS A 295 7.03 4.95 13.15
N ARG A 296 8.11 4.20 12.86
CA ARG A 296 8.01 2.87 12.25
C ARG A 296 7.47 1.84 13.24
N THR A 297 7.96 1.87 14.47
CA THR A 297 7.51 0.95 15.53
C THR A 297 6.06 1.16 15.88
N LEU A 298 5.47 2.34 15.60
CA LEU A 298 4.05 2.63 15.78
C LEU A 298 3.16 2.05 14.67
N VAL A 299 3.71 1.89 13.46
CA VAL A 299 2.94 1.51 12.27
C VAL A 299 2.96 -0.01 12.04
N VAL A 300 4.05 -0.68 12.43
CA VAL A 300 4.23 -2.14 12.29
C VAL A 300 4.13 -2.77 13.69
N PRO A 301 3.17 -3.68 13.95
CA PRO A 301 3.12 -4.43 15.21
C PRO A 301 4.46 -5.13 15.46
N PRO A 302 4.90 -5.25 16.72
CA PRO A 302 6.02 -6.13 17.01
C PRO A 302 5.67 -7.53 16.50
N ASN A 303 6.66 -8.25 15.95
CA ASN A 303 6.44 -9.63 15.50
C ASN A 303 5.78 -10.42 16.64
N PRO A 304 4.73 -11.21 16.36
CA PRO A 304 4.20 -12.11 17.37
C PRO A 304 5.36 -12.99 17.88
N PRO A 305 5.42 -13.26 19.19
CA PRO A 305 6.45 -14.15 19.72
C PRO A 305 6.38 -15.47 18.96
N ASP A 306 7.53 -15.93 18.47
CA ASP A 306 7.65 -17.13 17.63
C ASP A 306 7.06 -18.36 18.37
N VAL A 307 5.82 -18.71 18.05
CA VAL A 307 5.08 -19.81 18.70
C VAL A 307 5.63 -21.17 18.25
N THR A 308 6.49 -21.21 17.23
CA THR A 308 7.04 -22.45 16.67
C THR A 308 8.28 -22.98 17.41
N ARG A 309 8.74 -22.30 18.47
CA ARG A 309 9.72 -22.86 19.43
C ARG A 309 9.01 -23.42 20.68
N ARG A 310 8.30 -24.53 20.52
CA ARG A 310 7.92 -25.43 21.63
C ARG A 310 8.18 -26.87 21.25
#